data_AF-A0A396NPH4-F1
#
_entry.id   AF-A0A396NPH4-F1
#
_cell.length_a   1.000
_cell.length_b   1.000
_cell.length_c   1.000
_cell.angle_alpha   90.00
_cell.angle_beta   90.00
_cell.angle_gamma   90.00
#
_symmetry.space_group_name_H-M   'P 1'
#
loop_
_entity.id
_entity.type
_entity.pdbx_description
1 polymer ?
#
loop_
_entity_poly.entity_id
_entity_poly.type
_entity_poly.pdbx_seq_one_letter_code
_entity_poly.pdbx_strand_id
1 'polypeptide(L)' 'MAILLDVAQLPRATFYYHLKQLKKADKYHSVKEEITAIFHENKGRYGYRRITAELRNRNIYLNHKT' A
#
# COMPACT_ATOMS: atom_id res chain seq x y z
N MET A 1 17.36 -7.43 20.47
CA MET A 1 16.60 -6.39 19.73
C MET A 1 17.02 -4.97 20.05
N ALA A 2 17.34 -4.60 21.30
CA ALA A 2 17.78 -3.22 21.61
C ALA A 2 19.05 -2.78 20.84
N ILE A 3 20.09 -3.62 20.83
CA ILE A 3 21.35 -3.35 20.11
C ILE A 3 21.13 -3.19 18.59
N LEU A 4 20.22 -4.00 18.01
CA LEU A 4 19.91 -3.93 16.57
C LEU A 4 19.22 -2.61 16.20
N LEU A 5 18.30 -2.13 17.04
CA LEU A 5 17.61 -0.87 16.81
C LEU A 5 18.54 0.33 16.99
N ASP A 6 19.49 0.24 17.93
CA ASP A 6 20.50 1.27 18.18
C ASP A 6 21.48 1.41 17.00
N VAL A 7 22.01 0.28 16.50
CA VAL A 7 22.86 0.26 15.29
C VAL A 7 22.09 0.77 14.06
N ALA A 8 20.81 0.46 13.94
CA ALA A 8 19.94 0.96 12.88
C ALA A 8 19.48 2.42 13.06
N GLN A 9 19.83 3.06 14.18
CA GLN A 9 19.38 4.42 14.54
C GLN A 9 17.85 4.56 14.50
N LEU A 10 17.13 3.52 14.91
CA LEU A 10 15.66 3.48 14.92
C LEU A 10 15.10 3.61 16.34
N PRO A 11 14.26 4.63 16.62
CA PRO A 11 13.60 4.72 17.91
C PRO A 11 12.73 3.50 18.19
N ARG A 12 12.84 2.97 19.42
CA ARG A 12 12.12 1.77 19.84
C ARG A 12 10.59 1.91 19.67
N ALA A 13 10.04 3.08 20.01
CA ALA A 13 8.61 3.36 19.85
C ALA A 13 8.17 3.27 18.38
N THR A 14 8.94 3.84 17.46
CA THR A 14 8.69 3.79 16.02
C THR A 14 8.71 2.35 15.51
N PHE A 15 9.74 1.57 15.88
CA PHE A 15 9.83 0.17 15.47
C PHE A 15 8.62 -0.66 15.92
N TYR A 16 8.27 -0.58 17.21
CA TYR A 16 7.15 -1.36 17.73
C TYR A 16 5.77 -0.85 17.23
N TYR A 17 5.66 0.45 16.93
CA TYR A 17 4.50 0.99 16.22
C TYR A 17 4.34 0.32 14.85
N HIS A 18 5.37 0.34 14.01
CA HIS A 18 5.34 -0.29 12.69
C HIS A 18 5.16 -1.81 12.78
N LEU A 19 5.80 -2.48 13.74
CA LEU A 19 5.63 -3.91 13.98
C LEU A 19 4.17 -4.25 14.30
N LYS A 20 3.49 -3.43 15.11
CA LYS A 20 2.07 -3.61 15.42
C LYS A 20 1.20 -3.38 14.18
N GLN A 21 1.55 -2.42 13.33
CA GLN A 21 0.82 -2.14 12.09
C GLN A 21 1.01 -3.25 11.06
N LEU A 22 2.21 -3.82 10.92
CA LEU A 22 2.50 -4.95 10.03
C LEU A 22 1.73 -6.22 10.39
N LYS A 23 1.40 -6.40 11.68
CA LYS A 23 0.56 -7.51 12.15
C LYS A 23 -0.94 -7.32 11.84
N LYS A 24 -1.37 -6.14 11.38
CA LYS A 24 -2.76 -5.90 11.00
C LYS A 24 -2.99 -6.38 9.57
N ALA A 25 -4.19 -6.86 9.30
CA ALA A 25 -4.60 -7.18 7.94
C ALA A 25 -4.49 -5.94 7.05
N ASP A 26 -3.90 -6.10 5.86
CA ASP A 26 -3.84 -5.02 4.87
C ASP A 26 -5.23 -4.78 4.29
N LYS A 27 -5.90 -3.75 4.81
CA LYS A 27 -7.24 -3.32 4.37
C LYS A 27 -7.32 -3.10 2.86
N TYR A 28 -6.21 -2.76 2.21
CA TYR A 28 -6.15 -2.41 0.79
C TYR A 28 -5.53 -3.50 -0.07
N HIS A 29 -5.38 -4.72 0.45
CA HIS A 29 -4.76 -5.81 -0.28
C HIS A 29 -5.41 -6.06 -1.64
N SER A 30 -6.72 -6.30 -1.67
CA SER A 30 -7.47 -6.54 -2.92
C SER A 30 -7.41 -5.35 -3.89
N VAL A 31 -7.43 -4.14 -3.36
CA VAL A 31 -7.31 -2.92 -4.17
C VAL A 31 -5.92 -2.83 -4.81
N LYS A 32 -4.84 -3.16 -4.09
CA LYS A 32 -3.48 -3.17 -4.63
C LYS A 32 -3.33 -4.24 -5.72
N GLU A 33 -3.95 -5.40 -5.54
CA GLU A 33 -4.00 -6.44 -6.57
C GLU A 33 -4.71 -5.91 -7.83
N GLU A 34 -5.86 -5.25 -7.67
CA GLU A 34 -6.59 -4.66 -8.79
C GLU A 34 -5.80 -3.57 -9.52
N ILE A 35 -5.14 -2.68 -8.78
CA ILE A 35 -4.25 -1.65 -9.33
C ILE A 35 -3.15 -2.30 -10.16
N THR A 36 -2.56 -3.37 -9.64
CA THR A 36 -1.49 -4.13 -10.30
C THR A 36 -1.99 -4.80 -11.56
N ALA A 37 -3.18 -5.41 -11.51
CA ALA A 37 -3.84 -6.01 -12.66
C ALA A 37 -4.09 -4.97 -13.77
N ILE A 38 -4.74 -3.84 -13.43
CA ILE A 38 -4.99 -2.73 -14.38
C ILE A 38 -3.68 -2.25 -15.01
N PHE A 39 -2.62 -2.09 -14.21
CA PHE A 39 -1.32 -1.66 -14.70
C PHE A 39 -0.75 -2.63 -15.75
N HIS A 40 -0.77 -3.94 -15.47
CA HIS A 40 -0.25 -4.96 -16.36
C HIS A 40 -1.13 -5.20 -17.60
N GLU A 41 -2.45 -5.20 -17.45
CA GLU A 41 -3.41 -5.27 -18.57
C GLU A 41 -3.15 -4.15 -19.58
N ASN A 42 -2.81 -2.96 -19.07
CA ASN A 42 -2.49 -1.79 -19.89
C ASN A 42 -0.99 -1.66 -20.22
N LYS A 43 -0.21 -2.73 -20.02
CA LYS A 43 1.23 -2.82 -20.36
C LYS A 43 2.04 -1.67 -19.75
N GLY A 44 1.68 -1.23 -18.55
CA GLY A 44 2.31 -0.13 -17.83
C GLY A 44 2.03 1.27 -18.37
N ARG A 45 1.14 1.43 -19.36
CA ARG A 45 0.82 2.74 -19.98
C ARG A 45 -0.12 3.58 -19.12
N TYR A 46 -0.78 2.97 -18.16
CA TYR A 46 -1.73 3.65 -17.28
C TYR A 46 -1.00 4.17 -16.06
N GLY A 47 -0.85 5.49 -15.98
CA GLY A 47 -0.48 6.17 -14.74
C GLY A 47 -1.66 6.32 -13.79
N TYR A 48 -1.41 6.89 -12.61
CA TYR A 48 -2.37 6.93 -11.49
C TYR A 48 -3.79 7.37 -11.91
N ARG A 49 -3.92 8.44 -12.69
CA ARG A 49 -5.22 9.01 -13.08
C ARG A 49 -6.07 8.04 -13.90
N ARG A 50 -5.43 7.28 -14.80
CA ARG A 50 -6.11 6.29 -15.64
C ARG A 50 -6.46 5.04 -14.84
N ILE A 51 -5.59 4.62 -13.94
CA ILE A 51 -5.86 3.53 -13.01
C ILE A 51 -7.06 3.88 -12.11
N THR A 52 -7.11 5.10 -11.54
CA THR A 52 -8.24 5.53 -10.71
C THR A 52 -9.56 5.58 -11.49
N ALA A 53 -9.53 6.00 -12.76
CA ALA A 53 -10.72 5.97 -13.61
C ALA A 53 -11.19 4.52 -13.86
N GLU A 54 -10.24 3.61 -14.14
CA GLU A 54 -10.55 2.20 -14.36
C GLU A 54 -11.07 1.49 -13.11
N LEU A 55 -10.51 1.79 -11.93
CA LEU A 55 -11.04 1.30 -10.66
C LEU A 55 -12.51 1.72 -10.47
N ARG A 56 -12.86 2.98 -10.79
CA ARG A 56 -14.25 3.43 -10.76
C ARG A 56 -15.13 2.70 -11.77
N ASN A 57 -14.63 2.42 -12.97
CA ASN A 57 -15.35 1.61 -13.97
C ASN A 57 -15.64 0.19 -13.44
N ARG A 58 -14.75 -0.35 -12.61
CA ARG A 58 -14.91 -1.65 -11.91
C ARG A 58 -15.71 -1.55 -10.61
N ASN A 59 -16.38 -0.42 -10.34
CA ASN A 59 -17.14 -0.14 -9.12
C ASN A 59 -16.30 -0.12 -7.82
N ILE A 60 -15.00 0.09 -7.92
CA ILE A 60 -14.09 0.23 -6.77
C ILE A 60 -13.85 1.71 -6.52
N TYR A 61 -14.45 2.22 -5.44
CA TYR A 61 -14.36 3.63 -5.07
C TYR A 61 -13.29 3.84 -4.00
N LEU A 62 -12.15 4.38 -4.41
CA LEU A 62 -11.12 4.87 -3.49
C LEU A 62 -11.31 6.36 -3.20
N ASN A 63 -11.27 6.70 -1.91
CA ASN A 63 -11.22 8.09 -1.49
C ASN A 63 -9.82 8.67 -1.74
N HIS A 64 -9.72 9.95 -2.07
CA HIS A 64 -8.45 10.65 -2.35
C HIS A 64 -7.48 10.74 -1.15
N LYS A 65 -7.93 10.38 0.06
CA LYS A 65 -7.13 10.30 1.29
C LYS A 65 -6.66 8.89 1.63
N THR A 66 -6.97 7.93 0.75
CA THR A 66 -6.77 6.50 0.96
C THR A 66 -5.64 6.01 0.09
#